data_AF-A0A8N4QEA6-F1
#
_entry.id   AF-A0A8N4QEA6-F1
#
_cell.length_a   1.000
_cell.length_b   1.000
_cell.length_c   1.000
_cell.angle_alpha   90.00
_cell.angle_beta   90.00
_cell.angle_gamma   90.00
#
_symmetry.space_group_name_H-M   'P 1'
#
loop_
_entity.id
_entity.type
_entity.pdbx_description
1 polymer ?
#
loop_
_entity_poly.entity_id
_entity_poly.type
_entity_poly.pdbx_seq_one_letter_code
_entity_poly.pdbx_strand_id
1 'polypeptide(L)'
;MIKFTNIKCVALDKPFSDFAYCKLKALSRNEVALSLRCNIFKSPVTNLNVELLKRYNGYRPFLINTTVDFCEFLRHKKRVGALHIIYKFLERYSNINHTCPYKDNIIVDRLVLKPNYFALLPLPAGEYLVKLTVGAYNDWKSIDL
;
A
#
# COMPACT_ATOMS: atom_id res chain seq x y z
N MET A 1 2.31 -20.69 -0.21
CA MET A 1 1.00 -20.01 -0.17
C MET A 1 1.21 -18.60 0.31
N ILE A 2 0.64 -17.60 -0.37
CA ILE A 2 0.77 -16.17 -0.02
C ILE A 2 -0.57 -15.70 0.52
N LYS A 3 -0.61 -15.09 1.71
CA LYS A 3 -1.82 -14.54 2.32
C LYS A 3 -1.47 -13.40 3.27
N PHE A 4 -2.43 -12.51 3.50
CA PHE A 4 -2.33 -11.53 4.58
C PHE A 4 -2.49 -12.22 5.94
N THR A 5 -1.71 -11.77 6.91
CA THR A 5 -1.75 -12.29 8.29
C THR A 5 -2.11 -11.21 9.30
N ASN A 6 -1.72 -9.96 9.02
CA ASN A 6 -2.02 -8.80 9.85
C ASN A 6 -2.13 -7.55 8.97
N ILE A 7 -2.80 -6.51 9.48
CA ILE A 7 -2.74 -5.16 8.95
C ILE A 7 -2.93 -4.16 10.10
N LYS A 8 -2.18 -3.06 10.07
CA LYS A 8 -2.37 -1.91 10.94
C LYS A 8 -2.29 -0.62 10.13
N CYS A 9 -3.39 0.13 10.09
CA CYS A 9 -3.43 1.47 9.51
C CYS A 9 -3.40 2.53 10.62
N VAL A 10 -2.56 3.54 10.47
CA VAL A 10 -2.33 4.60 11.46
C VAL A 10 -2.36 5.96 10.76
N ALA A 11 -3.31 6.81 11.15
CA ALA A 11 -3.29 8.23 10.78
C ALA A 11 -2.35 9.00 11.72
N LEU A 12 -1.33 9.65 11.16
CA LEU A 12 -0.40 10.51 11.91
C LEU A 12 -0.94 11.94 12.04
N ASP A 13 -1.70 12.39 11.05
CA ASP A 13 -2.34 13.71 10.99
C ASP A 13 -3.83 13.53 10.70
N LYS A 14 -4.62 13.26 11.76
CA LYS A 14 -6.08 13.03 11.65
C LYS A 14 -6.84 14.16 10.94
N PRO A 15 -6.52 15.44 11.17
CA PRO A 15 -7.10 16.54 10.39
C PRO A 15 -6.79 16.50 8.89
N PHE A 16 -5.75 15.79 8.46
CA PHE A 16 -5.41 15.61 7.04
C PHE A 16 -6.07 14.35 6.46
N SER A 17 -5.98 13.21 7.16
CA SER A 17 -6.60 11.96 6.75
C SER A 17 -6.90 11.04 7.93
N ASP A 18 -7.91 10.17 7.79
CA ASP A 18 -8.20 9.14 8.77
C ASP A 18 -8.77 7.87 8.12
N PHE A 19 -8.61 6.72 8.78
CA PHE A 19 -9.08 5.44 8.27
C PHE A 19 -10.49 5.13 8.78
N ALA A 20 -11.46 5.08 7.87
CA ALA A 20 -12.81 4.65 8.21
C ALA A 20 -12.85 3.16 8.57
N TYR A 21 -12.06 2.35 7.87
CA TYR A 21 -11.80 0.96 8.22
C TYR A 21 -10.47 0.50 7.63
N CYS A 22 -9.89 -0.50 8.28
CA CYS A 22 -8.67 -1.18 7.87
C CYS A 22 -8.72 -2.58 8.45
N LYS A 23 -9.04 -3.58 7.62
CA LYS A 23 -9.36 -4.93 8.12
C LYS A 23 -9.01 -6.03 7.14
N LEU A 24 -8.74 -7.19 7.71
CA LEU A 24 -8.65 -8.46 7.00
C LEU A 24 -9.92 -9.28 7.22
N LYS A 25 -10.40 -9.94 6.17
CA LYS A 25 -11.54 -10.87 6.21
C LYS A 25 -11.14 -12.20 5.59
N ALA A 26 -11.28 -13.30 6.34
CA ALA A 26 -11.13 -14.64 5.78
C ALA A 26 -12.28 -14.91 4.80
N LEU A 27 -11.94 -15.28 3.56
CA LEU A 27 -12.89 -15.71 2.54
C LEU A 27 -12.98 -17.24 2.47
N SER A 28 -11.85 -17.91 2.67
CA SER A 28 -11.72 -19.37 2.76
C SER A 28 -10.53 -19.75 3.65
N ARG A 29 -10.22 -21.05 3.79
CA ARG A 29 -9.06 -21.53 4.56
C ARG A 29 -7.73 -20.92 4.09
N ASN A 30 -7.63 -20.61 2.80
CA ASN A 30 -6.39 -20.20 2.14
C ASN A 30 -6.46 -18.78 1.54
N GLU A 31 -7.61 -18.11 1.61
CA GLU A 31 -7.81 -16.77 1.07
C GLU A 31 -8.26 -15.80 2.14
N VAL A 32 -7.51 -14.70 2.26
CA VAL A 32 -7.81 -13.58 3.14
C VAL A 32 -7.85 -12.34 2.26
N ALA A 33 -8.93 -11.57 2.39
CA ALA A 33 -9.13 -10.33 1.67
C ALA A 33 -8.81 -9.13 2.58
N LEU A 34 -8.05 -8.20 2.04
CA LEU A 34 -7.79 -6.90 2.63
C LEU A 34 -8.87 -5.90 2.19
N SER A 35 -9.41 -5.12 3.12
CA SER A 35 -10.25 -3.97 2.80
C SER A 35 -9.88 -2.78 3.68
N LEU A 36 -9.63 -1.64 3.05
CA LEU A 36 -9.34 -0.40 3.76
C LEU A 36 -10.02 0.79 3.06
N ARG A 37 -10.35 1.81 3.85
CA ARG A 37 -10.78 3.12 3.35
C ARG A 37 -10.08 4.20 4.15
N CYS A 38 -9.23 4.95 3.47
CA CYS A 38 -8.60 6.16 4.00
C CYS A 38 -9.36 7.36 3.46
N ASN A 39 -9.97 8.13 4.35
CA ASN A 39 -10.60 9.38 4.02
C ASN A 39 -9.54 10.47 3.96
N ILE A 40 -9.51 11.23 2.87
CA ILE A 40 -8.58 12.35 2.68
C ILE A 40 -9.39 13.63 2.86
N PHE A 41 -9.05 14.43 3.87
CA PHE A 41 -9.76 15.68 4.19
C PHE A 41 -9.05 16.90 3.61
N LYS A 42 -7.75 16.79 3.34
CA LYS A 42 -6.92 17.86 2.77
C LYS A 42 -6.09 17.34 1.59
N SER A 43 -5.87 18.21 0.61
CA SER A 43 -5.16 17.87 -0.64
C SER A 43 -4.08 18.91 -0.95
N PRO A 44 -2.98 18.55 -1.63
CA PRO A 44 -2.74 17.27 -2.32
C PRO A 44 -1.96 16.25 -1.49
N VAL A 45 -2.17 14.96 -1.77
CA VAL A 45 -1.21 13.90 -1.40
C VAL A 45 -0.04 13.95 -2.38
N THR A 46 1.16 14.24 -1.88
CA THR A 46 2.34 14.45 -2.74
C THR A 46 3.31 13.29 -2.68
N ASN A 47 3.59 12.73 -1.50
CA ASN A 47 4.65 11.75 -1.31
C ASN A 47 4.10 10.38 -0.92
N LEU A 48 4.67 9.33 -1.51
CA LEU A 48 4.44 7.95 -1.11
C LEU A 48 5.80 7.27 -0.89
N ASN A 49 6.07 6.84 0.33
CA ASN A 49 7.16 5.93 0.63
C ASN A 49 6.63 4.51 0.75
N VAL A 50 7.33 3.57 0.11
CA VAL A 50 7.06 2.14 0.20
C VAL A 50 8.32 1.44 0.66
N GLU A 51 8.19 0.71 1.76
CA GLU A 51 9.27 -0.06 2.35
C GLU A 51 8.83 -1.52 2.52
N LEU A 52 9.61 -2.45 1.96
CA LEU A 52 9.44 -3.89 2.13
C LEU A 52 10.43 -4.38 3.16
N LEU A 53 9.91 -4.84 4.29
CA LEU A 53 10.68 -5.39 5.40
C LEU A 53 10.54 -6.91 5.40
N LYS A 54 11.64 -7.64 5.64
CA LYS A 54 11.61 -9.10 5.81
C LYS A 54 11.88 -9.46 7.26
N ARG A 55 11.15 -10.44 7.79
CA ARG A 55 11.34 -10.95 9.14
C ARG A 55 12.58 -11.87 9.18
N TYR A 56 13.53 -11.49 10.03
CA TYR A 56 14.65 -12.30 10.50
C TYR A 56 14.58 -12.32 12.04
N ASN A 57 15.63 -11.86 12.74
CA ASN A 57 15.58 -11.49 14.16
C ASN A 57 14.96 -10.09 14.32
N GLY A 58 13.71 -9.95 13.88
CA GLY A 58 13.02 -8.67 13.70
C GLY A 58 12.82 -8.29 12.23
N TYR A 59 12.02 -7.26 11.98
CA TYR A 59 11.79 -6.73 10.64
C TYR A 59 12.97 -5.84 10.22
N ARG A 60 13.60 -6.17 9.09
CA ARG A 60 14.72 -5.41 8.52
C ARG A 60 14.41 -5.01 7.07
N PRO A 61 14.89 -3.84 6.61
CA PRO A 61 14.78 -3.44 5.21
C PRO A 61 15.28 -4.55 4.29
N PHE A 62 14.49 -4.86 3.26
CA PHE A 62 14.81 -5.89 2.28
C PHE A 62 15.19 -5.26 0.94
N LEU A 63 14.35 -5.40 -0.08
CA LEU A 63 14.66 -4.99 -1.46
C LEU A 63 14.07 -3.64 -1.86
N ILE A 64 13.05 -3.16 -1.15
CA ILE A 64 12.30 -1.96 -1.54
C ILE A 64 12.32 -0.99 -0.37
N ASN A 65 12.89 0.18 -0.59
CA ASN A 65 12.70 1.37 0.23
C ASN A 65 12.79 2.57 -0.71
N THR A 66 11.64 3.07 -1.14
CA THR A 66 11.59 4.11 -2.17
C THR A 66 10.49 5.11 -1.86
N THR A 67 10.87 6.38 -1.88
CA THR A 67 9.93 7.51 -1.83
C THR A 67 9.75 8.06 -3.24
N VAL A 68 8.51 8.23 -3.66
CA VAL A 68 8.15 8.84 -4.95
C VAL A 68 7.13 9.94 -4.74
N ASP A 69 7.10 10.90 -5.66
CA ASP A 69 5.91 11.72 -5.81
C ASP A 69 4.77 10.82 -6.33
N PHE A 70 3.69 10.73 -5.57
CA PHE A 70 2.59 9.83 -5.87
C PHE A 70 1.90 10.20 -7.19
N CYS A 71 1.75 11.49 -7.47
CA CYS A 71 1.14 11.97 -8.69
C CYS A 71 2.04 11.82 -9.91
N GLU A 72 3.34 12.06 -9.76
CA GLU A 72 4.32 11.77 -10.81
C GLU A 72 4.35 10.27 -11.13
N PHE A 73 4.33 9.42 -10.10
CA PHE A 73 4.25 7.97 -10.26
C PHE A 73 2.98 7.55 -11.01
N LEU A 74 1.81 8.11 -10.67
CA LEU A 74 0.57 7.81 -11.38
C LEU A 74 0.62 8.22 -12.86
N ARG A 75 1.35 9.29 -13.21
CA ARG A 75 1.59 9.69 -14.62
C ARG A 75 2.59 8.76 -15.32
N HIS A 76 3.63 8.32 -14.62
CA HIS A 76 4.75 7.56 -15.17
C HIS A 76 4.97 6.21 -14.47
N LYS A 77 3.90 5.41 -14.37
CA LYS A 77 3.82 4.17 -13.56
C LYS A 77 4.94 3.16 -13.80
N LYS A 78 5.54 3.15 -15.01
CA LYS A 78 6.59 2.19 -15.41
C LYS A 78 8.00 2.58 -14.96
N ARG A 79 8.24 3.83 -14.51
CA ARG A 79 9.57 4.31 -14.11
C ARG A 79 10.12 3.59 -12.87
N VAL A 80 9.23 3.19 -11.96
CA VAL A 80 9.61 2.51 -10.72
C VAL A 80 9.05 1.09 -10.74
N GLY A 81 9.84 0.15 -11.27
CA GLY A 81 9.37 -1.22 -11.57
C GLY A 81 8.72 -1.94 -10.39
N ALA A 82 9.30 -1.84 -9.20
CA ALA A 82 8.75 -2.45 -7.99
C ALA A 82 7.37 -1.86 -7.62
N LEU A 83 7.22 -0.53 -7.66
CA LEU A 83 5.95 0.14 -7.41
C LEU A 83 4.93 -0.13 -8.51
N HIS A 84 5.37 -0.30 -9.77
CA HIS A 84 4.50 -0.66 -10.87
C HIS A 84 3.78 -1.99 -10.59
N ILE A 85 4.51 -2.98 -10.08
CA ILE A 85 3.98 -4.29 -9.72
C ILE A 85 2.94 -4.16 -8.60
N ILE A 86 3.25 -3.41 -7.53
CA ILE A 86 2.31 -3.13 -6.43
C ILE A 86 1.05 -2.42 -6.94
N TYR A 87 1.23 -1.40 -7.80
CA TYR A 87 0.14 -0.67 -8.41
C TYR A 87 -0.76 -1.60 -9.27
N LYS A 88 -0.18 -2.55 -10.01
CA LYS A 88 -0.95 -3.54 -10.79
C LYS A 88 -1.82 -4.46 -9.93
N PHE A 89 -1.48 -4.65 -8.66
CA PHE A 89 -2.35 -5.34 -7.71
C PHE A 89 -3.46 -4.42 -7.23
N LEU A 90 -3.11 -3.20 -6.82
CA LEU A 90 -4.06 -2.26 -6.28
C LEU A 90 -5.09 -1.79 -7.32
N GLU A 91 -4.70 -1.56 -8.59
CA GLU A 91 -5.56 -0.94 -9.62
C GLU A 91 -6.88 -1.70 -9.86
N ARG A 92 -6.93 -3.01 -9.59
CA ARG A 92 -8.14 -3.84 -9.77
C ARG A 92 -9.06 -3.85 -8.55
N TYR A 93 -8.51 -3.57 -7.38
CA TYR A 93 -9.22 -3.64 -6.10
C TYR A 93 -9.37 -2.26 -5.45
N SER A 94 -8.96 -1.19 -6.14
CA SER A 94 -8.97 0.16 -5.58
C SER A 94 -9.32 1.23 -6.59
N ASN A 95 -9.72 2.39 -6.08
CA ASN A 95 -10.05 3.57 -6.87
C ASN A 95 -8.85 4.52 -7.11
N ILE A 96 -7.61 4.07 -6.90
CA ILE A 96 -6.42 4.92 -7.03
C ILE A 96 -6.09 5.33 -8.48
N ASN A 97 -6.73 4.70 -9.47
CA ASN A 97 -6.56 5.05 -10.88
C ASN A 97 -7.47 6.23 -11.27
N HIS A 98 -7.09 7.44 -10.86
CA HIS A 98 -7.75 8.69 -11.22
C HIS A 98 -6.69 9.73 -11.60
N THR A 99 -7.14 10.84 -12.17
CA THR A 99 -6.26 11.91 -12.61
C THR A 99 -5.85 12.78 -11.43
N CYS A 100 -4.55 12.99 -11.26
CA CYS A 100 -4.02 13.91 -10.26
C CYS A 100 -4.39 15.37 -10.55
N PRO A 101 -4.56 16.23 -9.52
CA PRO A 101 -4.20 16.01 -8.11
C PRO A 101 -5.16 15.08 -7.35
N TYR A 102 -4.62 14.19 -6.51
CA TYR A 102 -5.41 13.25 -5.70
C TYR A 102 -6.19 14.03 -4.63
N LYS A 103 -7.53 13.95 -4.70
CA LYS A 103 -8.45 14.59 -3.76
C LYS A 103 -9.50 13.64 -3.21
N ASP A 104 -9.69 12.51 -3.87
CA ASP A 104 -10.69 11.52 -3.48
C ASP A 104 -10.24 10.74 -2.25
N ASN A 105 -11.15 9.97 -1.66
CA ASN A 105 -10.78 9.01 -0.62
C ASN A 105 -10.13 7.79 -1.26
N ILE A 106 -9.12 7.20 -0.61
CA ILE A 106 -8.51 5.95 -1.07
C ILE A 106 -9.34 4.79 -0.54
N ILE A 107 -9.85 3.96 -1.45
CA ILE A 107 -10.65 2.78 -1.13
C ILE A 107 -9.97 1.57 -1.75
N VAL A 108 -9.66 0.56 -0.93
CA VAL A 108 -9.31 -0.79 -1.38
C VAL A 108 -10.40 -1.73 -0.89
N ASP A 109 -11.08 -2.39 -1.82
CA ASP A 109 -12.13 -3.37 -1.52
C ASP A 109 -11.70 -4.79 -1.87
N ARG A 110 -11.78 -5.69 -0.89
CA ARG A 110 -11.55 -7.14 -1.00
C ARG A 110 -10.32 -7.54 -1.83
N LEU A 111 -9.18 -6.89 -1.61
CA LEU A 111 -7.93 -7.24 -2.26
C LEU A 111 -7.42 -8.59 -1.77
N VAL A 112 -7.22 -9.54 -2.69
CA VAL A 112 -6.68 -10.88 -2.41
C VAL A 112 -5.33 -11.04 -3.10
N LEU A 113 -4.32 -11.50 -2.36
CA LEU A 113 -3.02 -11.84 -2.93
C LEU A 113 -3.12 -13.16 -3.69
N LYS A 114 -2.87 -13.12 -5.00
CA LYS A 114 -2.80 -14.34 -5.81
C LYS A 114 -1.33 -14.70 -6.11
N PRO A 115 -0.92 -15.98 -6.03
CA PRO A 115 0.48 -16.36 -6.22
C PRO A 115 1.10 -15.97 -7.56
N ASN A 116 0.31 -16.02 -8.65
CA ASN A 116 0.72 -15.66 -10.01
C ASN A 116 1.29 -14.24 -10.13
N TYR A 117 0.85 -13.34 -9.27
CA TYR A 117 1.30 -11.96 -9.21
C TYR A 117 2.68 -11.78 -8.60
N PHE A 118 3.04 -12.66 -7.65
CA PHE A 118 4.34 -12.65 -6.99
C PHE A 118 5.35 -13.56 -7.66
N ALA A 119 4.92 -14.39 -8.62
CA ALA A 119 5.81 -15.29 -9.37
C ALA A 119 6.95 -14.55 -10.10
N LEU A 120 6.75 -13.26 -10.42
CA LEU A 120 7.77 -12.41 -11.05
C LEU A 120 8.69 -11.70 -10.05
N LEU A 121 8.36 -11.73 -8.75
CA LEU A 121 9.19 -11.12 -7.70
C LEU A 121 10.09 -12.20 -7.10
N PRO A 122 11.42 -12.03 -7.07
CA PRO A 122 12.34 -12.99 -6.46
C PRO A 122 12.32 -12.90 -4.92
N LEU A 123 11.14 -13.08 -4.32
CA LEU A 123 10.96 -13.07 -2.88
C LEU A 123 11.23 -14.47 -2.33
N PRO A 124 12.28 -14.67 -1.51
CA PRO A 124 12.46 -15.94 -0.82
C PRO A 124 11.29 -16.24 0.12
N ALA A 125 11.12 -17.51 0.50
CA ALA A 125 10.12 -17.87 1.50
C ALA A 125 10.38 -17.13 2.82
N GLY A 126 9.31 -16.63 3.45
CA GLY A 126 9.39 -15.94 4.73
C GLY A 126 8.19 -15.04 5.01
N GLU A 127 8.26 -14.33 6.12
CA GLU A 127 7.30 -13.30 6.50
C GLU A 127 7.81 -11.92 6.10
N TYR A 128 6.90 -11.11 5.57
CA TYR A 128 7.18 -9.78 5.07
C TYR A 128 6.20 -8.77 5.66
N LEU A 129 6.66 -7.55 5.85
CA LEU A 129 5.85 -6.39 6.19
C LEU A 129 5.99 -5.37 5.07
N VAL A 130 4.87 -4.88 4.56
CA VAL A 130 4.84 -3.79 3.58
C VAL A 130 4.43 -2.53 4.32
N LYS A 131 5.36 -1.61 4.49
CA LYS A 131 5.10 -0.32 5.10
C LYS A 131 4.84 0.71 4.00
N LEU A 132 3.65 1.27 3.99
CA LEU A 132 3.29 2.40 3.13
C LEU A 132 3.21 3.64 3.99
N THR A 133 3.95 4.69 3.63
CA THR A 133 3.89 5.97 4.32
C THR A 133 3.48 7.06 3.34
N VAL A 134 2.39 7.76 3.64
CA VAL A 134 1.84 8.81 2.79
C VAL A 134 2.24 10.16 3.38
N GLY A 135 2.68 11.09 2.55
CA GLY A 135 3.10 12.43 2.95
C GLY A 135 2.50 13.54 2.07
N ALA A 136 2.40 14.72 2.66
CA ALA A 136 1.95 15.95 2.03
C ALA A 136 2.62 17.15 2.71
N TYR A 137 2.91 18.21 1.95
CA TYR A 137 3.54 19.43 2.46
C TYR A 137 4.86 19.19 3.20
N ASN A 138 5.68 18.26 2.71
CA ASN A 138 6.93 17.82 3.35
C ASN A 138 6.80 17.09 4.71
N ASP A 139 5.57 16.69 5.10
CA ASP A 139 5.30 15.93 6.32
C ASP A 139 4.62 14.58 6.04
N TRP A 140 4.86 13.57 6.90
CA TRP A 140 4.15 12.30 6.87
C TRP A 140 2.77 12.40 7.53
N LYS A 141 1.75 11.85 6.85
CA LYS A 141 0.32 11.98 7.22
C LYS A 141 -0.32 10.67 7.64
N SER A 142 0.11 9.54 7.07
CA SER A 142 -0.38 8.21 7.49
C SER A 142 0.63 7.10 7.22
N ILE A 143 0.51 5.99 7.96
CA ILE A 143 1.30 4.78 7.81
C ILE A 143 0.36 3.56 7.77
N ASP A 144 0.56 2.67 6.79
CA ASP A 144 -0.04 1.33 6.74
C ASP A 144 1.05 0.27 6.87
N LEU A 145 0.85 -0.73 7.74
CA LEU A 145 1.79 -1.81 8.08
C LEU A 145 1.15 -3.19 7.95
#